data_AF-A0A9X9FTW3-F1
#
_entry.id   AF-A0A9X9FTW3-F1
#
_cell.length_a   1.000
_cell.length_b   1.000
_cell.length_c   1.000
_cell.angle_alpha   90.00
_cell.angle_beta   90.00
_cell.angle_gamma   90.00
#
_symmetry.space_group_name_H-M   'P 1'
#
loop_
_entity.id
_entity.type
_entity.pdbx_description
1 polymer ?
#
loop_
_entity_poly.entity_id
_entity_poly.type
_entity_poly.pdbx_seq_one_letter_code
_entity_poly.pdbx_strand_id
1 'polypeptide(L)'
;MKQSIRYLAGAVFLLVTPAAFAQTAPSGEPQTPAVTTPGEKNPKAPVPGQNSFTEDQVKERLTEEGYTNIMHLQLGEDGVWRADAARNGQPVKVLFDFQGNITTQ
;
A
#
# COMPACT_ATOMS: atom_id res chain seq x y z
N MET A 1 -7.33 -34.47 -73.15
CA MET A 1 -5.91 -34.10 -72.99
C MET A 1 -5.86 -32.79 -72.25
N LYS A 2 -5.20 -32.76 -71.08
CA LYS A 2 -5.37 -31.76 -70.02
C LYS A 2 -4.27 -30.70 -70.18
N GLN A 3 -4.65 -29.44 -70.40
CA GLN A 3 -3.73 -28.32 -70.53
C GLN A 3 -3.46 -27.68 -69.16
N SER A 4 -2.19 -27.43 -68.89
CA SER A 4 -1.63 -26.92 -67.64
C SER A 4 -1.56 -25.39 -67.67
N ILE A 5 -2.00 -24.70 -66.61
CA ILE A 5 -1.75 -23.26 -66.44
C ILE A 5 -1.13 -23.02 -65.06
N ARG A 6 0.09 -22.46 -65.10
CA ARG A 6 0.86 -21.96 -63.96
C ARG A 6 0.34 -20.55 -63.65
N TYR A 7 -0.04 -20.28 -62.40
CA TYR A 7 -0.33 -18.93 -61.92
C TYR A 7 0.85 -18.38 -61.12
N LEU A 8 1.31 -17.20 -61.51
CA LEU A 8 2.26 -16.35 -60.81
C LEU A 8 1.61 -14.95 -60.71
N ALA A 9 1.85 -14.30 -59.57
CA ALA A 9 1.73 -12.87 -59.30
C ALA A 9 0.39 -12.28 -58.79
N GLY A 10 0.55 -11.41 -57.78
CA GLY A 10 -0.36 -10.33 -57.38
C GLY A 10 -1.03 -10.56 -56.03
N ALA A 11 -0.49 -10.09 -54.89
CA ALA A 11 -0.68 -8.73 -54.33
C ALA A 11 -2.17 -8.38 -54.09
N VAL A 12 -2.66 -7.86 -52.96
CA VAL A 12 -2.06 -7.26 -51.77
C VAL A 12 -3.16 -7.23 -50.69
N PHE A 13 -2.71 -7.28 -49.44
CA PHE A 13 -3.44 -7.13 -48.18
C PHE A 13 -4.28 -5.84 -48.10
N LEU A 14 -5.51 -5.90 -47.58
CA LEU A 14 -6.16 -4.74 -46.94
C LEU A 14 -6.90 -5.20 -45.67
N LEU A 15 -6.27 -4.87 -44.55
CA LEU A 15 -6.67 -5.16 -43.18
C LEU A 15 -7.93 -4.37 -42.78
N VAL A 16 -8.86 -5.06 -42.13
CA VAL A 16 -9.97 -4.48 -41.37
C VAL A 16 -9.39 -3.81 -40.12
N THR A 17 -9.66 -2.53 -39.92
CA THR A 17 -9.33 -1.81 -38.68
C THR A 17 -10.49 -1.89 -37.70
N PRO A 18 -10.32 -2.44 -36.49
CA PRO A 18 -11.23 -2.15 -35.39
C PRO A 18 -10.83 -0.83 -34.71
N ALA A 19 -11.83 0.00 -34.42
CA ALA A 19 -11.70 1.19 -33.59
C ALA A 19 -11.24 0.80 -32.18
N ALA A 20 -10.07 1.27 -31.76
CA ALA A 20 -9.61 1.14 -30.39
C ALA A 20 -10.32 2.19 -29.52
N PHE A 21 -11.27 1.74 -28.69
CA PHE A 21 -11.73 2.54 -27.55
C PHE A 21 -10.62 2.60 -26.50
N ALA A 22 -10.36 3.81 -26.00
CA ALA A 22 -9.36 4.13 -25.02
C ALA A 22 -9.60 3.40 -23.67
N GLN A 23 -8.56 2.73 -23.17
CA GLN A 23 -8.43 2.45 -21.74
C GLN A 23 -7.04 2.90 -21.31
N THR A 24 -6.93 4.18 -20.94
CA THR A 24 -5.91 4.63 -20.00
C THR A 24 -6.18 3.93 -18.68
N ALA A 25 -5.62 2.72 -18.53
CA ALA A 25 -5.45 2.15 -17.21
C ALA A 25 -4.56 3.12 -16.42
N PRO A 26 -4.99 3.65 -15.26
CA PRO A 26 -4.03 4.25 -14.36
C PRO A 26 -3.04 3.14 -14.01
N SER A 27 -1.78 3.33 -14.38
CA SER A 27 -0.70 2.47 -13.90
C SER A 27 -0.72 2.61 -12.38
N GLY A 28 -1.25 1.61 -11.71
CA GLY A 28 -1.24 1.50 -10.25
C GLY A 28 0.17 1.18 -9.79
N GLU A 29 1.11 2.07 -10.05
CA GLU A 29 2.30 2.18 -9.24
C GLU A 29 1.83 2.76 -7.90
N PRO A 30 2.12 2.13 -6.75
CA PRO A 30 1.95 2.78 -5.47
C PRO A 30 2.92 3.97 -5.43
N GLN A 31 2.45 5.12 -5.91
CA GLN A 31 3.03 6.40 -5.60
C GLN A 31 2.82 6.56 -4.11
N THR A 32 3.81 6.17 -3.30
CA THR A 32 3.81 6.44 -1.86
C THR A 32 3.65 7.94 -1.68
N PRO A 33 2.50 8.47 -1.24
CA PRO A 33 2.50 9.83 -0.73
C PRO A 33 3.01 9.70 0.69
N ALA A 34 4.33 9.67 0.85
CA ALA A 34 4.97 10.02 2.11
C ALA A 34 4.83 11.55 2.28
N VAL A 35 3.58 12.01 2.42
CA VAL A 35 3.27 13.33 2.93
C VAL A 35 2.20 13.10 3.98
N THR A 36 2.63 12.62 5.14
CA THR A 36 1.88 12.87 6.38
C THR A 36 1.93 14.37 6.61
N THR A 37 0.87 15.08 6.27
CA THR A 37 0.62 16.40 6.84
C THR A 37 0.63 16.24 8.36
N PRO A 38 1.56 16.85 9.11
CA PRO A 38 1.61 16.69 10.55
C PRO A 38 0.27 17.13 11.16
N GLY A 39 -0.39 16.22 11.89
CA GLY A 39 -1.61 16.53 12.65
C GLY A 39 -2.93 15.99 12.07
N GLU A 40 -2.95 15.44 10.86
CA GLU A 40 -4.17 14.80 10.33
C GLU A 40 -4.19 13.30 10.60
N LYS A 41 -5.17 12.87 11.39
CA LYS A 41 -5.34 11.46 11.75
C LYS A 41 -5.96 10.74 10.56
N ASN A 42 -5.21 9.84 9.93
CA ASN A 42 -5.71 9.04 8.80
C ASN A 42 -6.92 8.20 9.27
N PRO A 43 -8.14 8.41 8.72
CA PRO A 43 -9.33 7.66 9.14
C PRO A 43 -9.27 6.17 8.77
N LYS A 44 -8.34 5.77 7.91
CA LYS A 44 -8.11 4.38 7.51
C LYS A 44 -7.00 3.69 8.32
N ALA A 45 -6.43 4.35 9.33
CA ALA A 45 -5.42 3.73 10.20
C ALA A 45 -6.06 2.72 11.18
N PRO A 46 -5.30 1.69 11.61
CA PRO A 46 -3.94 1.36 11.18
C PRO A 46 -3.92 0.74 9.78
N VAL A 47 -2.90 1.07 8.98
CA VAL A 47 -2.73 0.48 7.64
C VAL A 47 -1.68 -0.64 7.71
N PRO A 48 -1.98 -1.87 7.26
CA PRO A 48 -0.99 -2.95 7.19
C PRO A 48 0.06 -2.67 6.11
N GLY A 49 1.30 -3.14 6.32
CA GLY A 49 2.40 -2.93 5.38
C GLY A 49 3.77 -3.24 6.00
N GLN A 50 4.77 -3.49 5.17
CA GLN A 50 6.12 -3.79 5.66
C GLN A 50 6.64 -2.62 6.49
N ASN A 51 6.99 -2.90 7.75
CA ASN A 51 7.35 -1.88 8.72
C ASN A 51 8.86 -1.91 8.95
N SER A 52 9.49 -0.75 8.84
CA SER A 52 10.94 -0.56 9.06
C SER A 52 11.27 0.08 10.41
N PHE A 53 10.27 0.43 11.22
CA PHE A 53 10.51 0.97 12.56
C PHE A 53 11.00 -0.14 13.50
N THR A 54 12.01 0.19 14.30
CA THR A 54 12.46 -0.69 15.39
C THR A 54 11.57 -0.53 16.62
N GLU A 55 11.64 -1.51 17.53
CA GLU A 55 10.92 -1.46 18.81
C GLU A 55 11.24 -0.16 19.58
N ASP A 56 12.51 0.22 19.65
CA ASP A 56 12.96 1.44 20.34
C ASP A 56 12.38 2.72 19.72
N GLN A 57 12.34 2.81 18.38
CA GLN A 57 11.76 3.97 17.68
C GLN A 57 10.26 4.10 17.94
N VAL A 58 9.54 2.97 17.95
CA VAL A 58 8.11 2.97 18.27
C VAL A 58 7.90 3.37 19.72
N LYS A 59 8.67 2.83 20.65
CA LYS A 59 8.57 3.16 22.08
C LYS A 59 8.86 4.63 22.37
N GLU A 60 9.89 5.19 21.72
CA GLU A 60 10.21 6.61 21.79
C GLU A 60 9.01 7.44 21.33
N ARG A 61 8.47 7.15 20.15
CA ARG A 61 7.33 7.89 19.61
C ARG A 61 6.07 7.75 20.46
N LEU A 62 5.78 6.57 21.01
CA LEU A 62 4.67 6.39 21.94
C LEU A 62 4.85 7.22 23.21
N THR A 63 6.07 7.31 23.73
CA THR A 63 6.37 8.13 24.91
C THR A 63 6.19 9.63 24.61
N GLU A 64 6.66 10.10 23.45
CA GLU A 64 6.46 11.49 22.98
C GLU A 64 4.97 11.87 22.84
N GLU A 65 4.12 10.91 22.46
CA GLU A 65 2.67 11.09 22.31
C GLU A 65 1.89 10.96 23.64
N GLY A 66 2.62 10.79 24.76
CA GLY A 66 2.08 10.77 26.12
C GLY A 66 1.59 9.40 26.58
N TYR A 67 1.96 8.31 25.90
CA TYR A 67 1.72 6.97 26.41
C TYR A 67 2.77 6.61 27.47
N THR A 68 2.32 5.91 28.50
CA THR A 68 3.13 5.45 29.63
C THR A 68 2.91 3.96 29.85
N ASN A 69 3.71 3.32 30.71
CA ASN A 69 3.61 1.89 31.00
C ASN A 69 3.53 1.00 29.73
N ILE A 70 4.37 1.29 28.74
CA ILE A 70 4.40 0.57 27.45
C ILE A 70 5.00 -0.83 27.68
N MET A 71 4.20 -1.86 27.41
CA MET A 71 4.51 -3.27 27.62
C MET A 71 4.07 -4.09 26.41
N HIS A 72 4.64 -5.29 26.26
CA HIS A 72 4.27 -6.24 25.20
C HIS A 72 4.34 -5.63 23.78
N LEU A 73 5.30 -4.73 23.55
CA LEU A 73 5.49 -4.10 22.23
C LEU A 73 6.02 -5.12 21.23
N GLN A 74 5.22 -5.42 20.20
CA GLN A 74 5.50 -6.50 19.24
C GLN A 74 5.04 -6.11 17.84
N LEU A 75 5.84 -6.47 16.83
CA LEU A 75 5.46 -6.33 15.42
C LEU A 75 4.58 -7.51 15.01
N GLY A 76 3.37 -7.23 14.54
CA GLY A 76 2.49 -8.25 13.99
C GLY A 76 2.87 -8.67 12.57
N GLU A 77 2.34 -9.80 12.11
CA GLU A 77 2.55 -10.32 10.75
C GLU A 77 2.02 -9.37 9.65
N ASP A 78 1.08 -8.50 10.01
CA ASP A 78 0.54 -7.43 9.17
C ASP A 78 1.43 -6.17 9.11
N GLY A 79 2.56 -6.20 9.83
CA GLY A 79 3.49 -5.08 9.94
C GLY A 79 2.99 -3.94 10.84
N VAL A 80 1.98 -4.18 11.68
CA VAL A 80 1.50 -3.21 12.67
C VAL A 80 2.08 -3.56 14.05
N TRP A 81 2.77 -2.61 14.66
CA TRP A 81 3.23 -2.72 16.04
C TRP A 81 2.05 -2.63 17.00
N ARG A 82 2.04 -3.52 18.00
CA ARG A 82 1.01 -3.61 19.04
C ARG A 82 1.66 -3.51 20.41
N ALA A 83 1.05 -2.75 21.31
CA ALA A 83 1.51 -2.66 22.70
C ALA A 83 0.32 -2.51 23.65
N ASP A 84 0.50 -2.95 24.88
CA ASP A 84 -0.31 -2.50 26.00
C ASP A 84 0.35 -1.23 26.57
N ALA A 85 -0.42 -0.18 26.81
CA ALA A 85 0.08 1.07 27.39
C ALA A 85 -0.98 1.71 28.29
N ALA A 86 -0.63 2.84 28.91
CA ALA A 86 -1.55 3.69 29.63
C ALA A 86 -1.57 5.10 29.03
N ARG A 87 -2.77 5.67 28.86
CA ARG A 87 -2.97 7.07 28.47
C ARG A 87 -3.90 7.72 29.47
N ASN A 88 -3.48 8.86 30.05
CA ASN A 88 -4.21 9.54 31.12
C ASN A 88 -4.57 8.60 32.30
N GLY A 89 -3.66 7.68 32.65
CA GLY A 89 -3.86 6.70 33.71
C GLY A 89 -4.78 5.52 33.38
N GLN A 90 -5.35 5.46 32.17
CA GLN A 90 -6.20 4.35 31.74
C GLN A 90 -5.42 3.39 30.83
N PRO A 91 -5.54 2.06 31.05
CA PRO A 91 -4.92 1.08 30.17
C PRO A 91 -5.60 1.10 28.80
N VAL A 92 -4.81 1.07 27.74
CA VAL A 92 -5.26 1.08 26.34
C VAL A 92 -4.38 0.14 25.52
N LYS A 93 -4.96 -0.44 24.46
CA LYS A 93 -4.16 -1.16 23.46
C LYS A 93 -3.77 -0.19 22.37
N VAL A 94 -2.48 -0.12 22.06
CA VAL A 94 -1.94 0.79 21.07
C VAL A 94 -1.56 0.03 19.81
N LEU A 95 -1.91 0.60 18.67
CA LEU A 95 -1.52 0.16 17.34
C LEU A 95 -0.66 1.26 16.71
N PHE A 96 0.48 0.88 16.14
CA PHE A 96 1.40 1.78 15.43
C PHE A 96 1.70 1.17 14.05
N ASP A 97 1.29 1.86 12.99
CA ASP A 97 1.43 1.35 11.62
C ASP A 97 2.74 1.78 10.93
N PHE A 98 3.00 1.26 9.72
CA PHE A 98 4.24 1.55 8.98
C PHE A 98 4.36 3.01 8.51
N GLN A 99 3.29 3.80 8.61
CA GLN A 99 3.29 5.23 8.30
C GLN A 99 3.49 6.09 9.56
N GLY A 100 3.61 5.46 10.73
CA GLY A 100 3.73 6.14 12.02
C GLY A 100 2.40 6.61 12.60
N ASN A 101 1.25 6.14 12.09
CA ASN A 101 -0.03 6.47 12.70
C ASN A 101 -0.23 5.68 13.99
N ILE A 102 -0.71 6.36 15.03
CA ILE A 102 -1.06 5.75 16.31
C ILE A 102 -2.57 5.75 16.52
N THR A 103 -3.14 4.56 16.74
CA THR A 103 -4.55 4.38 17.11
C THR A 103 -4.67 3.54 18.39
N THR A 104 -5.79 3.68 19.10
CA THR A 104 -6.05 2.94 20.35
C THR A 104 -7.32 2.13 20.25
N GLN A 105 -7.35 0.98 20.93
CA GLN A 105 -8.54 0.15 21.16
C GLN A 105 -8.86 0.08 22.65
#